data_AF-A0A6P3UYF0-F1
#
_entry.id   AF-A0A6P3UYF0-F1
#
_cell.length_a   1.000
_cell.length_b   1.000
_cell.length_c   1.000
_cell.angle_alpha   90.00
_cell.angle_beta   90.00
_cell.angle_gamma   90.00
#
_symmetry.space_group_name_H-M   'P 1'
#
loop_
_entity.id
_entity.type
_entity.pdbx_description
1 polymer ?
#
loop_
_entity_poly.entity_id
_entity_poly.type
_entity_poly.pdbx_seq_one_letter_code
_entity_poly.pdbx_strand_id
1 'polypeptide(L)'
;MGFTLEETEELRKLWEWETECPHEIDSSASLPSSSNEYLSSDSVYLKHLLSKPLAHALRDIVTRKPFDPVEYLGHWLLNYKICEERETRKKEFELELMIERERTKLQKGEEEEVSVLSQGEEEEEEEEGFFDDWTFVNDEELEIS
;
A
#
# COMPACT_ATOMS: atom_id res chain seq x y z
N MET A 1 -34.91 -39.00 15.75
CA MET A 1 -35.55 -37.76 15.26
C MET A 1 -34.63 -37.21 14.19
N GLY A 2 -34.89 -37.55 12.93
CA GLY A 2 -34.14 -37.05 11.78
C GLY A 2 -35.12 -36.34 10.86
N PHE A 3 -34.68 -35.25 10.24
CA PHE A 3 -35.47 -34.55 9.24
C PHE A 3 -35.77 -35.49 8.08
N THR A 4 -36.99 -35.40 7.55
CA THR A 4 -37.42 -36.12 6.37
C THR A 4 -36.67 -35.59 5.14
N LEU A 5 -36.52 -36.43 4.13
CA LEU A 5 -35.82 -36.07 2.89
C LEU A 5 -36.49 -34.86 2.22
N GLU A 6 -37.80 -34.78 2.34
CA GLU A 6 -38.65 -33.69 1.87
C GLU A 6 -38.34 -32.36 2.57
N GLU A 7 -38.21 -32.35 3.90
CA GLU A 7 -37.80 -31.16 4.66
C GLU A 7 -36.39 -30.66 4.25
N THR A 8 -35.48 -31.57 3.93
CA THR A 8 -34.13 -31.19 3.47
C THR A 8 -34.10 -30.63 2.05
N GLU A 9 -34.99 -31.09 1.18
CA GLU A 9 -35.17 -30.55 -0.16
C GLU A 9 -35.85 -29.18 -0.13
N GLU A 10 -36.83 -28.98 0.75
CA GLU A 10 -37.45 -27.67 0.97
C GLU A 10 -36.43 -26.63 1.45
N LEU A 11 -35.54 -27.00 2.37
CA LEU A 11 -34.46 -26.13 2.86
C LEU A 11 -33.47 -25.77 1.74
N ARG A 12 -33.11 -26.74 0.90
CA ARG A 12 -32.23 -26.49 -0.25
C ARG A 12 -32.87 -25.52 -1.23
N LYS A 13 -34.15 -25.73 -1.55
CA LYS A 13 -34.92 -24.90 -2.47
C LYS A 13 -35.08 -23.48 -1.96
N LEU A 14 -35.28 -23.30 -0.65
CA LEU A 14 -35.30 -21.97 -0.01
C LEU A 14 -33.96 -21.25 -0.15
N TRP A 15 -32.85 -21.96 0.05
CA TRP A 15 -31.51 -21.39 -0.03
C TRP A 15 -31.15 -20.96 -1.46
N GLU A 16 -31.53 -21.78 -2.46
CA GLU A 16 -31.37 -21.43 -3.88
C GLU A 16 -32.19 -20.18 -4.24
N TRP A 17 -33.43 -20.08 -3.76
CA TRP A 17 -34.28 -18.92 -4.02
C TRP A 17 -33.74 -17.61 -3.42
N GLU A 18 -33.07 -17.68 -2.27
CA GLU A 18 -32.46 -16.52 -1.62
C GLU A 18 -31.18 -16.06 -2.32
N THR A 19 -30.48 -16.97 -3.02
CA THR A 19 -29.27 -16.63 -3.78
C THR A 19 -29.52 -16.15 -5.21
N GLU A 20 -30.68 -16.44 -5.80
CA GLU A 20 -30.98 -16.19 -7.22
C GLU A 20 -31.64 -14.82 -7.51
N CYS A 21 -32.09 -14.06 -6.49
CA CYS A 21 -32.77 -12.78 -6.71
C CYS A 21 -31.91 -11.55 -6.36
N PRO A 22 -31.28 -10.88 -7.34
CA PRO A 22 -30.82 -9.52 -7.18
C PRO A 22 -32.01 -8.57 -7.28
N HIS A 23 -32.45 -8.05 -6.13
CA HIS A 23 -33.07 -6.73 -5.97
C HIS A 23 -34.31 -6.39 -6.83
N GLU A 24 -35.50 -6.64 -6.31
CA GLU A 24 -36.60 -5.65 -6.33
C GLU A 24 -37.33 -5.70 -4.98
N ILE A 25 -37.17 -4.63 -4.22
CA ILE A 25 -37.65 -4.47 -2.85
C ILE A 25 -39.03 -3.81 -2.93
N ASP A 26 -40.08 -4.63 -2.95
CA ASP A 26 -41.44 -4.20 -2.65
C ASP A 26 -42.10 -5.23 -1.73
N SER A 27 -41.69 -5.24 -0.45
CA SER A 27 -42.52 -5.77 0.63
C SER A 27 -42.05 -5.27 1.99
N SER A 28 -43.01 -4.70 2.70
CA SER A 28 -42.93 -3.85 3.88
C SER A 28 -42.57 -4.58 5.17
N ALA A 29 -41.42 -5.27 5.19
CA ALA A 29 -40.81 -5.78 6.41
C ALA A 29 -39.36 -5.28 6.46
N SER A 30 -39.19 -4.08 7.02
CA SER A 30 -37.90 -3.42 7.21
C SER A 30 -37.02 -4.21 8.18
N LEU A 31 -36.31 -5.22 7.68
CA LEU A 31 -35.07 -5.66 8.31
C LEU A 31 -33.98 -4.66 7.90
N PRO A 32 -33.24 -4.06 8.85
CA PRO A 32 -32.14 -3.16 8.54
C PRO A 32 -30.95 -3.99 8.03
N SER A 33 -31.06 -4.47 6.79
CA SER A 33 -29.94 -5.05 6.07
C SER A 33 -29.08 -3.90 5.56
N SER A 34 -27.97 -3.65 6.26
CA SER A 34 -26.89 -2.75 5.83
C SER A 34 -27.10 -1.23 5.96
N SER A 35 -27.86 -0.74 6.94
CA SER A 35 -27.65 0.64 7.39
C SER A 35 -27.13 0.64 8.84
N ASN A 36 -26.00 1.31 9.06
CA ASN A 36 -25.51 1.60 10.42
C ASN A 36 -26.44 2.59 11.17
N GLU A 37 -27.59 2.96 10.60
CA GLU A 37 -28.53 3.97 11.11
C GLU A 37 -29.18 3.58 12.44
N TYR A 38 -29.18 2.30 12.80
CA TYR A 38 -29.73 1.80 14.08
C TYR A 38 -28.65 1.37 15.08
N LEU A 39 -27.38 1.55 14.73
CA LEU A 39 -26.25 1.14 15.55
C LEU A 39 -25.74 2.33 16.37
N SER A 40 -25.63 2.14 17.69
CA SER A 40 -24.89 3.07 18.56
C SER A 40 -23.46 3.23 18.05
N SER A 41 -22.85 4.40 18.25
CA SER A 41 -21.46 4.69 17.88
C SER A 41 -20.49 3.59 18.31
N ASP A 42 -20.71 3.02 19.50
CA ASP A 42 -19.90 1.92 20.04
C ASP A 42 -20.02 0.64 19.22
N SER A 43 -21.24 0.34 18.76
CA SER A 43 -21.49 -0.85 17.93
C SER A 43 -20.93 -0.69 16.51
N VAL A 44 -20.93 0.52 15.95
CA VAL A 44 -20.25 0.82 14.69
C VAL A 44 -18.74 0.66 14.84
N TYR A 45 -18.17 1.17 15.94
CA TYR A 45 -16.76 1.04 16.25
C TYR A 45 -16.34 -0.43 16.41
N LEU A 46 -17.08 -1.20 17.21
CA LEU A 46 -16.84 -2.63 17.39
C LEU A 46 -16.96 -3.40 16.08
N LYS A 47 -17.96 -3.09 15.26
CA LYS A 47 -18.11 -3.68 13.92
C LYS A 47 -16.90 -3.38 13.06
N HIS A 48 -16.40 -2.15 13.04
CA HIS A 48 -15.22 -1.82 12.23
C HIS A 48 -13.95 -2.56 12.71
N LEU A 49 -13.72 -2.57 14.02
CA LEU A 49 -12.51 -3.15 14.61
C LEU A 49 -12.51 -4.69 14.60
N LEU A 50 -13.66 -5.31 14.89
CA LEU A 50 -13.74 -6.75 15.14
C LEU A 50 -14.37 -7.55 13.99
N SER A 51 -15.06 -6.92 13.03
CA SER A 51 -15.73 -7.67 11.95
C SER A 51 -14.77 -8.59 11.19
N LYS A 52 -13.62 -8.08 10.77
CA LYS A 52 -12.61 -8.83 10.03
C LYS A 52 -12.01 -9.96 10.87
N PRO A 53 -11.36 -9.69 12.03
CA PRO A 53 -10.73 -10.75 12.80
C PRO A 53 -11.75 -11.80 13.27
N LEU A 54 -12.95 -11.38 13.68
CA LEU A 54 -13.97 -12.32 14.14
C LEU A 54 -14.49 -13.21 13.01
N ALA A 55 -14.72 -12.66 11.80
CA ALA A 55 -15.15 -13.46 10.65
C ALA A 55 -14.11 -14.50 10.22
N HIS A 56 -12.81 -14.16 10.30
CA HIS A 56 -11.74 -15.10 10.02
C HIS A 56 -11.60 -16.16 11.12
N ALA A 57 -11.64 -15.76 12.39
CA ALA A 57 -11.56 -16.68 13.51
C ALA A 57 -12.71 -17.70 13.51
N LEU A 58 -13.95 -17.24 13.26
CA LEU A 58 -15.12 -18.13 13.19
C LEU A 58 -15.01 -19.12 12.04
N ARG A 59 -14.49 -18.71 10.89
CA ARG A 59 -14.20 -19.62 9.77
C ARG A 59 -13.19 -20.69 10.18
N ASP A 60 -12.14 -20.31 10.89
CA ASP A 60 -11.11 -21.24 11.37
C ASP A 60 -11.66 -22.20 12.44
N ILE A 61 -12.54 -21.74 13.31
CA ILE A 61 -13.21 -22.58 14.31
C ILE A 61 -14.13 -23.60 13.65
N VAL A 62 -14.92 -23.19 12.65
CA VAL A 62 -15.83 -24.08 11.92
C VAL A 62 -15.05 -25.15 11.15
N THR A 63 -13.90 -24.81 10.59
CA THR A 63 -13.05 -25.75 9.83
C THR A 63 -12.26 -26.69 10.74
N ARG A 64 -11.68 -26.20 11.84
CA ARG A 64 -10.82 -27.01 12.73
C ARG A 64 -11.57 -27.75 13.82
N LYS A 65 -12.76 -27.27 14.22
CA LYS A 65 -13.56 -27.81 15.33
C LYS A 65 -12.70 -28.12 16.56
N PRO A 66 -12.06 -27.08 17.17
CA PRO A 66 -11.26 -27.26 18.37
C PRO A 66 -12.11 -27.82 19.52
N PHE A 67 -11.45 -28.52 20.47
CA PHE A 67 -12.09 -29.07 21.65
C PHE A 67 -12.74 -27.98 22.53
N ASP A 68 -12.08 -26.81 22.62
CA ASP A 68 -12.63 -25.60 23.24
C ASP A 68 -12.60 -24.43 22.23
N PRO A 69 -13.76 -24.03 21.67
CA PRO A 69 -13.82 -22.94 20.69
C PRO A 69 -13.62 -21.56 21.32
N VAL A 70 -13.91 -21.38 22.62
CA VAL A 70 -13.79 -20.09 23.29
C VAL A 70 -12.33 -19.78 23.59
N GLU A 71 -11.60 -20.76 24.13
CA GLU A 71 -10.16 -20.62 24.38
C GLU A 71 -9.40 -20.42 23.07
N TYR A 72 -9.74 -21.21 22.04
CA TYR A 72 -9.13 -21.08 20.72
C TYR A 72 -9.35 -19.68 20.13
N LEU A 73 -10.57 -19.14 20.25
CA LEU A 73 -10.88 -17.80 19.77
C LEU A 73 -10.02 -16.74 20.47
N GLY A 74 -9.84 -16.86 21.79
CA GLY A 74 -8.97 -15.96 22.57
C GLY A 74 -7.52 -15.97 22.05
N HIS A 75 -6.94 -17.16 21.88
CA HIS A 75 -5.60 -17.31 21.32
C HIS A 75 -5.49 -16.78 19.88
N TRP A 76 -6.50 -17.05 19.06
CA TRP A 76 -6.53 -16.60 17.66
C TRP A 76 -6.53 -15.07 17.58
N LEU A 77 -7.39 -14.39 18.36
CA LEU A 77 -7.49 -12.94 18.40
C LEU A 77 -6.21 -12.28 18.92
N LEU A 78 -5.58 -12.87 19.94
CA LEU A 78 -4.30 -12.38 20.46
C LEU A 78 -3.20 -12.47 19.39
N ASN A 79 -3.11 -13.62 18.70
CA ASN A 79 -2.15 -13.81 17.63
C ASN A 79 -2.42 -12.86 16.45
N TYR A 80 -3.69 -12.64 16.09
CA TYR A 80 -4.07 -11.67 15.07
C TYR A 80 -3.53 -10.28 15.38
N LYS A 81 -3.66 -9.81 16.63
CA LYS A 81 -3.13 -8.49 17.04
C LYS A 81 -1.62 -8.39 16.91
N ILE A 82 -0.89 -9.43 17.31
CA ILE A 82 0.58 -9.48 17.16
C ILE A 82 0.98 -9.44 15.68
N CYS A 83 0.26 -10.17 14.82
CA CYS A 83 0.49 -10.17 13.38
C CYS A 83 0.17 -8.81 12.75
N GLU A 84 -0.95 -8.19 13.14
CA GLU A 84 -1.36 -6.86 12.67
C GLU A 84 -0.28 -5.81 12.98
N GLU A 85 0.22 -5.76 14.22
CA GLU A 85 1.28 -4.82 14.62
C GLU A 85 2.61 -5.08 13.89
N ARG A 86 2.94 -6.35 13.64
CA ARG A 86 4.12 -6.70 12.85
C ARG A 86 3.97 -6.23 11.41
N GLU A 87 2.79 -6.36 10.84
CA GLU A 87 2.52 -5.96 9.47
C GLU A 87 2.53 -4.44 9.30
N THR A 88 1.98 -3.69 10.26
CA THR A 88 2.07 -2.22 10.24
C THR A 88 3.51 -1.75 10.30
N ARG A 89 4.31 -2.28 11.23
CA ARG A 89 5.74 -1.96 11.36
C ARG A 89 6.51 -2.28 10.07
N LYS A 90 6.18 -3.38 9.40
CA LYS A 90 6.80 -3.75 8.13
C LYS A 90 6.45 -2.77 7.01
N LYS A 91 5.19 -2.33 6.92
CA LYS A 91 4.73 -1.35 5.94
C LYS A 91 5.38 0.01 6.16
N GLU A 92 5.54 0.44 7.41
CA GLU A 92 6.26 1.66 7.77
C GLU A 92 7.71 1.60 7.31
N PHE A 93 8.42 0.51 7.62
CA PHE A 93 9.80 0.32 7.18
C PHE A 93 9.95 0.29 5.66
N GLU A 94 9.01 -0.35 4.95
CA GLU A 94 9.01 -0.39 3.48
C GLU A 94 8.76 1.00 2.87
N LEU A 95 7.89 1.80 3.49
CA LEU A 95 7.64 3.18 3.09
C LEU A 95 8.89 4.06 3.29
N GLU A 96 9.55 3.97 4.44
CA GLU A 96 10.80 4.69 4.71
C GLU A 96 11.88 4.32 3.69
N LEU A 97 12.04 3.03 3.39
CA LEU A 97 12.99 2.57 2.39
C LEU A 97 12.66 3.10 0.98
N MET A 98 11.38 3.24 0.65
CA MET A 98 10.94 3.79 -0.64
C MET A 98 11.29 5.29 -0.74
N ILE A 99 11.06 6.06 0.32
CA ILE A 99 11.40 7.49 0.39
C ILE A 99 12.91 7.70 0.27
N GLU A 100 13.70 6.90 0.99
CA GLU A 100 15.17 6.96 0.95
C GLU A 100 15.72 6.68 -0.47
N ARG A 101 15.15 5.69 -1.16
CA ARG A 101 15.50 5.37 -2.55
C ARG A 101 15.12 6.48 -3.52
N GLU A 102 14.03 7.17 -3.28
CA GLU A 102 13.62 8.29 -4.13
C GLU A 102 14.53 9.50 -3.90
N ARG A 103 14.85 9.82 -2.64
CA ARG A 103 15.78 10.90 -2.27
C ARG A 103 17.17 10.70 -2.88
N THR A 104 17.71 9.49 -2.81
CA THR A 104 19.03 9.17 -3.38
C THR A 104 19.04 9.24 -4.91
N LYS A 105 17.94 8.89 -5.59
CA LYS A 105 17.83 9.06 -7.04
C LYS A 105 17.81 10.54 -7.44
N LEU A 106 17.07 11.38 -6.70
CA LEU A 106 17.04 12.82 -6.95
C LEU A 106 18.41 13.45 -6.75
N GLN A 107 19.08 13.15 -5.63
CA GLN A 107 20.41 13.67 -5.34
C GLN A 107 21.44 13.25 -6.40
N LYS A 108 21.36 12.02 -6.90
CA LYS A 108 22.24 11.55 -7.96
C LYS A 108 21.95 12.20 -9.32
N GLY A 109 20.69 12.52 -9.61
CA GLY A 109 20.31 13.28 -10.79
C GLY A 109 20.78 14.74 -10.72
N GLU A 110 20.73 15.36 -9.55
CA GLU A 110 21.25 16.71 -9.31
C GLU A 110 22.79 16.75 -9.41
N GLU A 111 23.49 15.76 -8.87
CA GLU A 111 24.95 15.64 -9.01
C GLU A 111 25.38 15.41 -10.47
N GLU A 112 24.64 14.61 -11.23
CA GLU A 112 24.88 14.41 -12.66
C GLU A 112 24.60 15.71 -13.47
N GLU A 113 23.52 16.44 -13.17
CA GLU A 113 23.25 17.74 -13.83
C GLU A 113 24.32 18.79 -13.52
N VAL A 114 24.76 18.89 -12.27
CA VAL A 114 25.84 19.81 -11.87
C VAL A 114 27.17 19.43 -12.52
N SER A 115 27.48 18.13 -12.65
CA SER A 115 28.70 17.71 -13.34
C SER A 115 28.70 18.02 -14.83
N VAL A 116 27.54 17.94 -15.51
CA VAL A 116 27.41 18.23 -16.93
C VAL A 116 27.51 19.73 -17.20
N LEU A 117 26.98 20.57 -16.30
CA LEU A 117 27.10 22.03 -16.39
C LEU A 117 28.54 22.53 -16.20
N SER A 118 29.28 22.03 -15.20
CA SER A 118 30.68 22.41 -15.01
C SER A 118 31.59 21.98 -16.15
N GLN A 119 31.31 20.84 -16.80
CA GLN A 119 32.09 20.39 -17.96
C GLN A 119 31.86 21.24 -19.21
N GLY A 120 30.67 21.85 -19.36
CA GLY A 120 30.37 22.76 -20.46
C GLY A 120 31.00 24.14 -20.30
N GLU A 121 31.19 24.62 -19.06
CA GLU A 121 31.87 25.90 -18.78
C GLU A 121 33.40 25.79 -18.96
N GLU A 122 34.00 24.64 -18.61
CA GLU A 122 35.44 24.39 -18.82
C GLU A 122 35.80 24.27 -20.32
N GLU A 123 34.92 23.72 -21.17
CA GLU A 123 35.14 23.64 -22.62
C GLU A 123 35.04 25.00 -23.33
N GLU A 124 34.23 25.96 -22.83
CA GLU A 124 34.17 27.32 -23.38
C GLU A 124 35.39 28.17 -22.96
N GLU A 125 35.94 28.00 -21.76
CA GLU A 125 37.15 28.70 -21.31
C GLU A 125 38.44 28.17 -22.00
N GLU A 126 38.51 26.89 -22.34
CA GLU A 126 39.67 26.32 -23.05
C GLU A 126 39.74 26.73 -24.54
N GLU A 127 38.61 27.05 -25.18
CA GLU A 127 38.60 27.53 -26.58
C GLU A 127 38.98 29.01 -26.72
N GLU A 128 38.68 29.87 -25.72
CA GLU A 128 39.12 31.27 -25.70
C GLU A 128 40.61 31.44 -25.31
N GLY A 129 41.22 30.47 -24.62
CA GLY A 129 42.60 30.57 -24.13
C GLY A 129 43.71 30.17 -25.12
N PHE A 130 43.38 29.58 -26.28
CA PHE A 130 44.38 28.96 -27.17
C PHE A 130 44.84 29.84 -28.36
N PHE A 131 44.22 31.00 -28.61
CA PHE A 131 44.54 31.81 -29.81
C PHE A 131 45.52 32.98 -29.59
N ASP A 132 45.83 33.38 -28.36
CA ASP A 132 46.55 34.64 -28.10
C ASP A 132 48.09 34.53 -27.94
N ASP A 133 48.70 33.34 -28.06
CA ASP A 133 50.15 33.15 -27.79
C ASP A 133 51.03 32.92 -29.04
N TRP A 134 50.77 33.59 -30.18
CA TRP A 134 51.64 33.46 -31.37
C TRP A 134 51.99 34.72 -32.16
N THR A 135 51.76 35.94 -31.64
CA THR A 135 52.42 37.13 -32.20
C THR A 135 53.76 37.38 -31.50
N PHE A 136 54.67 36.42 -31.68
CA PHE A 136 56.08 36.54 -31.30
C PHE A 136 56.76 37.59 -32.20
N VAL A 137 57.31 38.59 -31.52
CA VAL A 137 58.17 39.68 -31.99
C VAL A 137 59.30 39.14 -32.86
N ASN A 138 59.52 39.79 -34.01
CA ASN A 138 60.83 39.74 -34.67
C ASN A 138 61.15 41.06 -35.38
N ASP A 139 62.44 41.39 -35.24
CA ASP A 139 63.28 42.27 -36.07
C ASP A 139 63.18 43.78 -35.78
N GLU A 140 64.28 44.52 -35.69
CA GLU A 140 65.70 44.27 -35.44
C GLU A 140 66.31 45.68 -35.34
N GLU A 141 67.43 45.79 -34.67
CA GLU A 141 68.22 47.01 -34.49
C GLU A 141 68.47 47.81 -35.79
N LEU A 142 68.20 49.12 -35.79
CA LEU A 142 68.93 50.09 -36.62
C LEU A 142 68.93 51.48 -35.97
N GLU A 143 69.88 51.74 -35.07
CA GLU A 143 70.40 53.10 -34.87
C GLU A 143 71.92 53.10 -35.01
N ILE A 144 72.36 53.35 -36.26
CA ILE A 144 73.64 53.99 -36.53
C ILE A 144 73.28 55.28 -37.28
N SER A 145 73.52 56.44 -36.66
CA SER A 145 74.18 57.57 -37.33
C SER A 145 74.64 58.65 -36.37
#